data_AF-A0AAW1P6E1-F1
#
_entry.id   AF-A0AAW1P6E1-F1
#
_cell.length_a   1.000
_cell.length_b   1.000
_cell.length_c   1.000
_cell.angle_alpha   90.00
_cell.angle_beta   90.00
_cell.angle_gamma   90.00
#
_symmetry.space_group_name_H-M   'P 1'
#
loop_
_entity.id
_entity.type
_entity.pdbx_description
1 polymer ?
#
loop_
_entity_poly.entity_id
_entity_poly.type
_entity_poly.pdbx_seq_one_letter_code
_entity_poly.pdbx_strand_id
1 'polypeptide(L)'
;MLHQVLAVAWELTKRSAISAIASIAVFLVGAGLMHTIGFRQVKRPVFVPNGAGDLFQSICSLAFGSPLLMAFLILNEYKPICQAYVGPIGPTWPAYAWWLLSVPLYLWLWDLVFYCTHLVLHTKPVYDYSHHKHHAFRPPTAYSAIAIDPLETILSGLMPFVIPLFIAPFHLPTVFALNGMAMWVSKAAPLAAP
;
A
#
# COMPACT_ATOMS: atom_id res chain seq x y z
N MET A 1 -6.19 -4.78 34.06
CA MET A 1 -6.99 -4.65 32.83
C MET A 1 -6.83 -3.28 32.17
N LEU A 2 -7.21 -2.16 32.83
CA LEU A 2 -7.08 -0.81 32.23
C LEU A 2 -5.66 -0.46 31.76
N HIS A 3 -4.63 -0.71 32.57
CA HIS A 3 -3.24 -0.46 32.19
C HIS A 3 -2.80 -1.22 30.93
N GLN A 4 -3.25 -2.47 30.75
CA GLN A 4 -2.93 -3.26 29.55
C GLN A 4 -3.65 -2.72 28.32
N VAL A 5 -4.92 -2.34 28.46
CA VAL A 5 -5.69 -1.71 27.37
C VAL A 5 -5.04 -0.40 26.93
N LEU A 6 -4.64 0.44 27.89
CA LEU A 6 -3.94 1.70 27.60
C LEU A 6 -2.58 1.49 26.94
N ALA A 7 -1.83 0.46 27.36
CA ALA A 7 -0.54 0.12 26.74
C ALA A 7 -0.70 -0.33 25.28
N VAL A 8 -1.69 -1.19 24.98
CA VAL A 8 -1.98 -1.61 23.59
C VAL A 8 -2.44 -0.43 22.74
N ALA A 9 -3.34 0.41 23.27
CA ALA A 9 -3.83 1.60 22.57
C ALA A 9 -2.70 2.60 22.28
N TRP A 10 -1.78 2.80 23.23
CA TRP A 10 -0.60 3.62 23.05
C TRP A 10 0.32 3.04 21.97
N GLU A 11 0.59 1.73 22.01
CA GLU A 11 1.46 1.09 21.03
C GLU A 11 0.90 1.18 19.62
N LEU A 12 -0.41 0.91 19.46
CA LEU A 12 -1.11 1.08 18.19
C LEU A 12 -1.01 2.52 17.70
N THR A 13 -1.32 3.50 18.54
CA THR A 13 -1.28 4.92 18.16
C THR A 13 0.12 5.35 17.71
N LYS A 14 1.14 5.02 18.52
CA LYS A 14 2.54 5.35 18.25
C LYS A 14 3.03 4.73 16.95
N ARG A 15 2.80 3.43 16.74
CA ARG A 15 3.22 2.73 15.52
C ARG A 15 2.45 3.21 14.28
N SER A 16 1.17 3.52 14.44
CA SER A 16 0.33 4.08 13.35
C SER A 16 0.85 5.44 12.91
N ALA A 17 1.22 6.32 13.85
CA ALA A 17 1.81 7.62 13.54
C ALA A 17 3.14 7.47 12.79
N ILE A 18 4.03 6.59 13.27
CA ILE A 18 5.32 6.32 12.60
C ILE A 18 5.09 5.76 11.19
N SER A 19 4.19 4.79 11.04
CA SER A 19 3.84 4.20 9.73
C SER A 19 3.25 5.23 8.78
N ALA A 20 2.35 6.10 9.25
CA ALA A 20 1.75 7.15 8.43
C ALA A 20 2.81 8.15 7.96
N ILE A 21 3.67 8.63 8.86
CA ILE A 21 4.74 9.57 8.51
C ILE A 21 5.71 8.93 7.50
N ALA A 22 6.15 7.69 7.75
CA ALA A 22 7.09 6.99 6.88
C ALA A 22 6.49 6.72 5.49
N SER A 23 5.26 6.23 5.42
CA SER A 23 4.58 5.95 4.15
C SER A 23 4.30 7.22 3.36
N ILE A 24 3.87 8.31 4.01
CA ILE A 24 3.69 9.61 3.36
C ILE A 24 5.03 10.15 2.85
N ALA A 25 6.11 10.04 3.63
CA ALA A 25 7.43 10.50 3.20
C ALA A 25 7.93 9.71 1.98
N VAL A 26 7.86 8.38 2.01
CA VAL A 26 8.20 7.51 0.88
C VAL A 26 7.33 7.86 -0.34
N PHE A 27 6.04 8.11 -0.12
CA PHE A 27 5.12 8.53 -1.18
C PHE A 27 5.52 9.87 -1.80
N LEU A 28 5.75 10.90 -0.99
CA LEU A 28 6.08 12.22 -1.52
C LEU A 28 7.41 12.23 -2.27
N VAL A 29 8.42 11.53 -1.74
CA VAL A 29 9.74 11.40 -2.38
C VAL A 29 9.61 10.62 -3.69
N GLY A 30 8.98 9.45 -3.67
CA GLY A 30 8.81 8.63 -4.87
C GLY A 30 7.99 9.34 -5.95
N ALA A 31 6.87 9.98 -5.58
CA ALA A 31 6.03 10.70 -6.52
C ALA A 31 6.77 11.91 -7.11
N GLY A 32 7.55 12.63 -6.29
CA GLY A 32 8.41 13.72 -6.74
C GLY A 32 9.49 13.27 -7.72
N LEU A 33 10.16 12.15 -7.44
CA LEU A 33 11.16 11.58 -8.36
C LEU A 33 10.54 11.11 -9.68
N MET A 34 9.37 10.45 -9.62
CA MET A 34 8.66 10.05 -10.84
C MET A 34 8.18 11.25 -11.65
N HIS A 35 7.88 12.36 -10.98
CA HIS A 35 7.55 13.62 -11.64
C HIS A 35 8.78 14.26 -12.33
N THR A 36 10.02 14.02 -11.87
CA THR A 36 11.23 14.62 -12.48
C THR A 36 11.86 13.75 -13.57
N ILE A 37 11.76 12.42 -13.50
CA ILE A 37 12.50 11.47 -14.35
C ILE A 37 11.77 11.15 -15.69
N GLY A 38 10.79 11.96 -16.10
CA GLY A 38 10.27 11.90 -17.48
C GLY A 38 9.04 11.02 -17.72
N PHE A 39 8.27 10.69 -16.68
CA PHE A 39 6.90 10.21 -16.87
C PHE A 39 5.98 11.35 -17.33
N ARG A 40 4.99 11.02 -18.17
CA ARG A 40 4.09 11.97 -18.86
C ARG A 40 3.69 13.13 -17.94
N GLN A 41 4.23 14.31 -18.21
CA GLN A 41 3.86 15.53 -17.47
C GLN A 41 2.41 15.88 -17.80
N VAL A 42 1.56 15.87 -16.76
CA VAL A 42 0.13 16.14 -16.92
C VAL A 42 -0.14 17.60 -16.56
N LYS A 43 -0.76 18.35 -17.48
CA LYS A 43 -1.20 19.74 -17.24
C LYS A 43 -2.53 19.78 -16.48
N ARG A 44 -2.56 19.27 -15.25
CA ARG A 44 -3.69 19.47 -14.31
C ARG A 44 -3.17 19.79 -12.90
N PRO A 45 -3.89 20.60 -12.11
CA PRO A 45 -3.48 20.86 -10.73
C PRO A 45 -3.52 19.56 -9.92
N VAL A 46 -2.37 19.21 -9.34
CA VAL A 46 -2.23 18.10 -8.37
C VAL A 46 -2.70 18.53 -6.98
N PHE A 47 -2.42 19.79 -6.65
CA PHE A 47 -2.86 20.44 -5.43
C PHE A 47 -4.14 21.22 -5.71
N VAL A 48 -5.22 20.86 -5.04
CA VAL A 48 -6.49 21.59 -5.10
C VAL A 48 -6.80 22.08 -3.67
N PRO A 49 -6.92 23.41 -3.44
CA PRO A 49 -7.00 23.99 -2.09
C PRO A 49 -8.17 23.51 -1.22
N ASN A 50 -9.22 22.95 -1.83
CA ASN A 50 -10.39 22.42 -1.14
C ASN A 50 -10.24 20.94 -0.71
N GLY A 51 -9.06 20.34 -0.85
CA GLY A 51 -8.82 18.92 -0.52
C GLY A 51 -9.32 17.94 -1.59
N ALA A 52 -9.82 18.40 -2.74
CA ALA A 52 -10.24 17.51 -3.84
C ALA A 52 -9.07 17.03 -4.73
N GLY A 53 -7.83 17.37 -4.37
CA GLY A 53 -6.64 16.99 -5.13
C GLY A 53 -6.19 15.55 -4.86
N ASP A 54 -5.58 14.94 -5.86
CA ASP A 54 -5.01 13.59 -5.81
C ASP A 54 -3.91 13.45 -4.74
N LEU A 55 -3.12 14.50 -4.52
CA LEU A 55 -2.14 14.51 -3.43
C LEU A 55 -2.81 14.42 -2.06
N PHE A 56 -3.83 15.23 -1.80
CA PHE A 56 -4.53 15.23 -0.53
C PHE A 56 -5.20 13.88 -0.29
N GLN A 57 -5.89 13.34 -1.29
CA GLN A 57 -6.54 12.05 -1.17
C GLN A 57 -5.55 10.90 -0.96
N SER A 58 -4.37 10.96 -1.57
CA SER A 58 -3.28 9.99 -1.31
C SER A 58 -2.73 10.08 0.11
N ILE A 59 -2.60 11.29 0.67
CA ILE A 59 -2.20 11.46 2.07
C ILE A 59 -3.27 10.88 2.99
N CYS A 60 -4.55 11.14 2.71
CA CYS A 60 -5.67 10.61 3.48
C CYS A 60 -5.73 9.08 3.44
N SER A 61 -5.51 8.45 2.28
CA SER A 61 -5.52 6.99 2.15
C SER A 61 -4.39 6.34 2.97
N LEU A 62 -3.17 6.90 2.93
CA LEU A 62 -2.04 6.43 3.74
C LEU A 62 -2.27 6.62 5.25
N ALA A 63 -2.78 7.79 5.64
CA ALA A 63 -3.12 8.08 7.03
C ALA A 63 -4.21 7.14 7.56
N PHE A 64 -5.20 6.81 6.72
CA PHE A 64 -6.27 5.87 7.05
C PHE A 64 -5.79 4.41 7.09
N GLY A 65 -5.00 3.97 6.12
CA GLY A 65 -4.52 2.60 6.03
C GLY A 65 -3.51 2.23 7.12
N SER A 66 -2.71 3.20 7.59
CA SER A 66 -1.67 2.98 8.60
C SER A 66 -2.18 2.34 9.90
N PRO A 67 -3.22 2.85 10.59
CA PRO A 67 -3.74 2.21 11.79
C PRO A 67 -4.33 0.83 11.54
N LEU A 68 -4.93 0.58 10.38
CA LEU A 68 -5.47 -0.73 10.03
C LEU A 68 -4.35 -1.76 9.84
N LEU A 69 -3.30 -1.39 9.11
CA LEU A 69 -2.13 -2.25 8.91
C LEU A 69 -1.39 -2.49 10.23
N MET A 70 -1.19 -1.45 11.04
CA MET A 70 -0.51 -1.59 12.33
C MET A 70 -1.33 -2.44 13.31
N ALA A 71 -2.66 -2.29 13.33
CA ALA A 71 -3.52 -3.17 14.13
C ALA A 71 -3.36 -4.64 13.70
N PHE A 72 -3.36 -4.92 12.40
CA PHE A 72 -3.13 -6.27 11.89
C PHE A 72 -1.76 -6.83 12.32
N LEU A 73 -0.69 -6.07 12.16
CA LEU A 73 0.67 -6.53 12.51
C LEU A 73 0.85 -6.71 14.02
N ILE A 74 0.32 -5.80 14.83
CA ILE A 74 0.33 -5.92 16.29
C ILE A 74 -0.48 -7.15 16.74
N LEU A 75 -1.65 -7.40 16.14
CA LEU A 75 -2.43 -8.60 16.42
C LEU A 75 -1.65 -9.87 16.07
N ASN A 76 -0.92 -9.88 14.95
CA ASN A 76 -0.07 -10.99 14.56
C ASN A 76 1.13 -11.19 15.51
N GLU A 77 1.67 -10.12 16.11
CA GLU A 77 2.71 -10.22 17.15
C GLU A 77 2.15 -10.84 18.45
N TYR A 78 0.93 -10.47 18.86
CA TYR A 78 0.30 -11.02 20.05
C TYR A 78 -0.15 -12.47 19.87
N LYS A 79 -0.71 -12.78 18.70
CA LYS A 79 -1.16 -14.12 18.33
C LYS A 79 -0.86 -14.30 16.84
N PRO A 80 0.16 -15.11 16.48
CA PRO A 80 0.45 -15.39 15.08
C PRO A 80 -0.79 -15.95 14.37
N ILE A 81 -1.35 -15.16 13.46
CA ILE A 81 -2.50 -15.49 12.62
C ILE A 81 -2.08 -15.68 11.16
N CYS A 82 -0.93 -15.14 10.78
CA CYS A 82 -0.34 -15.26 9.46
C CYS A 82 1.15 -15.65 9.54
N GLN A 83 1.73 -15.93 8.38
CA GLN A 83 3.10 -16.41 8.20
C GLN A 83 4.02 -15.23 7.83
N ALA A 84 4.10 -14.19 8.66
CA ALA A 84 5.01 -13.06 8.47
C ALA A 84 6.16 -13.10 9.49
N TYR A 85 7.40 -12.88 9.04
CA TYR A 85 8.57 -12.83 9.92
C TYR A 85 9.44 -11.60 9.67
N VAL A 86 10.02 -11.06 10.75
CA VAL A 86 10.84 -9.82 10.72
C VAL A 86 12.33 -10.10 10.88
N GLY A 87 12.69 -11.23 11.48
CA GLY A 87 14.08 -11.59 11.75
C GLY A 87 14.93 -11.73 10.48
N PRO A 88 16.26 -11.75 10.61
CA PRO A 88 17.17 -11.87 9.48
C PRO A 88 16.87 -13.15 8.68
N ILE A 89 17.10 -13.08 7.38
CA ILE A 89 17.12 -14.27 6.53
C ILE A 89 18.20 -15.21 7.10
N GLY A 90 17.81 -16.45 7.41
CA GLY A 90 18.70 -17.41 8.05
C GLY A 90 19.99 -17.62 7.25
N PRO A 91 21.12 -17.95 7.89
CA PRO A 91 22.44 -18.02 7.23
C PRO A 91 22.62 -19.28 6.38
N THR A 92 21.55 -19.99 6.04
CA THR A 92 21.59 -21.26 5.32
C THR A 92 21.14 -21.08 3.87
N TRP A 93 21.72 -21.86 2.96
CA TRP A 93 21.33 -21.84 1.55
C TRP A 93 19.81 -22.02 1.33
N PRO A 94 19.12 -22.97 2.01
CA PRO A 94 17.67 -23.10 1.88
C PRO A 94 16.89 -21.84 2.30
N ALA A 95 17.35 -21.10 3.31
CA ALA A 95 16.69 -19.87 3.75
C ALA A 95 16.80 -18.76 2.70
N TYR A 96 17.98 -18.59 2.09
CA TYR A 96 18.16 -17.64 0.98
C TYR A 96 17.39 -18.05 -0.27
N ALA A 97 17.39 -19.35 -0.61
CA ALA A 97 16.64 -19.88 -1.74
C ALA A 97 15.13 -19.64 -1.56
N TRP A 98 14.59 -19.94 -0.37
CA TRP A 98 13.20 -19.64 -0.06
C TRP A 98 12.91 -18.14 -0.16
N TRP A 99 13.72 -17.29 0.48
CA TRP A 99 13.53 -15.85 0.44
C TRP A 99 13.49 -15.33 -1.02
N LEU A 100 14.41 -15.78 -1.87
CA LEU A 100 14.46 -15.38 -3.28
C LEU A 100 13.22 -15.86 -4.06
N LEU A 101 12.78 -17.11 -3.85
CA LEU A 101 11.59 -17.67 -4.50
C LEU A 101 10.29 -17.05 -3.96
N SER A 102 10.29 -16.58 -2.71
CA SER A 102 9.14 -15.94 -2.08
C SER A 102 8.84 -14.56 -2.69
N VAL A 103 9.82 -13.87 -3.27
CA VAL A 103 9.60 -12.56 -3.91
C VAL A 103 8.63 -12.63 -5.09
N PRO A 104 8.87 -13.44 -6.15
CA PRO A 104 7.92 -13.55 -7.26
C PRO A 104 6.60 -14.20 -6.82
N LEU A 105 6.62 -15.13 -5.86
CA LEU A 105 5.40 -15.69 -5.29
C LEU A 105 4.53 -14.62 -4.62
N TYR A 106 5.14 -13.77 -3.79
CA TYR A 106 4.44 -12.67 -3.13
C TYR A 106 3.85 -11.71 -4.15
N LEU A 107 4.62 -11.29 -5.15
CA LEU A 107 4.15 -10.38 -6.20
C LEU A 107 2.99 -10.97 -6.99
N TRP A 108 3.06 -12.26 -7.34
CA TRP A 108 1.97 -12.96 -8.03
C TRP A 108 0.70 -13.03 -7.17
N LEU A 109 0.83 -13.38 -5.89
CA LEU A 109 -0.31 -13.41 -4.96
C LEU A 109 -0.90 -12.02 -4.73
N TRP A 110 -0.05 -11.01 -4.58
CA TRP A 110 -0.46 -9.62 -4.43
C TRP A 110 -1.28 -9.16 -5.64
N ASP A 111 -0.76 -9.40 -6.85
CA ASP A 111 -1.41 -9.02 -8.10
C ASP A 111 -2.72 -9.79 -8.31
N LEU A 112 -2.75 -11.08 -7.98
CA LEU A 112 -3.96 -11.89 -8.02
C LEU A 112 -5.04 -11.33 -7.08
N VAL A 113 -4.69 -10.99 -5.85
CA VAL A 113 -5.62 -10.42 -4.87
C VAL A 113 -6.09 -9.05 -5.33
N PHE A 114 -5.18 -8.17 -5.75
CA PHE A 114 -5.49 -6.86 -6.30
C PHE A 114 -6.44 -6.97 -7.51
N TYR A 115 -6.16 -7.87 -8.45
CA TYR A 115 -7.02 -8.11 -9.60
C TYR A 115 -8.44 -8.52 -9.16
N CYS A 116 -8.56 -9.47 -8.25
CA CYS A 116 -9.86 -9.93 -7.75
C CYS A 116 -10.63 -8.82 -7.04
N THR A 117 -9.98 -8.05 -6.17
CA THR A 117 -10.64 -6.97 -5.43
C THR A 117 -10.96 -5.77 -6.33
N HIS A 118 -10.13 -5.52 -7.33
CA HIS A 118 -10.36 -4.50 -8.35
C HIS A 118 -11.56 -4.85 -9.25
N LEU A 119 -11.77 -6.13 -9.59
CA LEU A 119 -13.00 -6.57 -10.25
C LEU A 119 -14.24 -6.25 -9.40
N VAL A 120 -14.17 -6.45 -8.08
CA VAL A 120 -15.27 -6.10 -7.16
C VAL A 120 -15.51 -4.59 -7.15
N LEU A 121 -14.45 -3.78 -7.10
CA LEU A 121 -14.54 -2.31 -7.16
C LEU A 121 -15.21 -1.80 -8.44
N HIS A 122 -15.09 -2.53 -9.54
CA HIS A 122 -15.74 -2.22 -10.81
C HIS A 122 -17.18 -2.72 -10.95
N THR A 123 -17.71 -3.44 -9.96
CA THR A 123 -19.15 -3.71 -9.92
C THR A 123 -19.93 -2.41 -9.71
N LYS A 124 -21.06 -2.24 -10.39
CA LYS A 124 -21.85 -0.99 -10.38
C LYS A 124 -22.03 -0.35 -9.00
N PRO A 125 -22.53 -1.06 -7.96
CA PRO A 125 -22.78 -0.43 -6.67
C PRO A 125 -21.49 0.01 -5.97
N VAL A 126 -20.41 -0.75 -6.08
CA VAL A 126 -19.12 -0.42 -5.44
C VAL A 126 -18.42 0.72 -6.19
N TYR A 127 -18.51 0.70 -7.52
CA TYR A 127 -17.97 1.76 -8.36
C TYR A 127 -18.63 3.12 -8.07
N ASP A 128 -19.96 3.15 -8.08
CA ASP A 128 -20.73 4.36 -7.83
C ASP A 128 -20.51 4.90 -6.39
N TYR A 129 -20.25 4.02 -5.43
CA TYR A 129 -19.99 4.43 -4.04
C TYR A 129 -18.56 4.94 -3.83
N SER A 130 -17.57 4.27 -4.43
CA SER A 130 -16.15 4.44 -4.07
C SER A 130 -15.25 4.65 -5.29
N HIS A 131 -15.17 3.65 -6.18
CA HIS A 131 -14.11 3.59 -7.19
C HIS A 131 -14.17 4.68 -8.28
N HIS A 132 -15.35 5.26 -8.55
CA HIS A 132 -15.49 6.32 -9.55
C HIS A 132 -14.62 7.56 -9.26
N LYS A 133 -14.36 7.87 -7.98
CA LYS A 133 -13.51 9.00 -7.58
C LYS A 133 -12.07 8.77 -8.00
N HIS A 134 -11.56 7.55 -7.78
CA HIS A 134 -10.23 7.17 -8.24
C HIS A 134 -10.10 7.34 -9.76
N HIS A 135 -11.12 6.91 -10.51
CA HIS A 135 -11.17 7.06 -11.96
C HIS A 135 -11.38 8.49 -12.45
N ALA A 136 -11.81 9.42 -11.59
CA ALA A 136 -11.96 10.83 -11.93
C ALA A 136 -10.61 11.56 -12.08
N PHE A 137 -9.52 11.02 -11.50
CA PHE A 137 -8.17 11.58 -11.60
C PHE A 137 -7.50 11.33 -12.95
N ARG A 138 -8.07 11.91 -14.01
CA ARG A 138 -7.57 11.80 -15.39
C ARG A 138 -7.04 13.15 -15.90
N PRO A 139 -5.88 13.17 -16.59
CA PRO A 139 -4.94 12.06 -16.75
C PRO A 139 -4.27 11.69 -15.41
N PRO A 140 -3.89 10.43 -15.19
CA PRO A 140 -3.25 10.02 -13.94
C PRO A 140 -1.88 10.69 -13.80
N THR A 141 -1.59 11.17 -12.60
CA THR A 141 -0.29 11.72 -12.18
C THR A 141 0.41 10.71 -11.26
N ALA A 142 1.70 10.91 -10.97
CA ALA A 142 2.41 10.15 -9.94
C ALA A 142 1.71 10.25 -8.55
N TYR A 143 1.08 11.38 -8.27
CA TYR A 143 0.34 11.63 -7.03
C TYR A 143 -1.06 11.01 -7.00
N SER A 144 -1.55 10.48 -8.12
CA SER A 144 -2.85 9.80 -8.19
C SER A 144 -2.76 8.29 -8.00
N ALA A 145 -1.57 7.74 -7.72
CA ALA A 145 -1.35 6.30 -7.59
C ALA A 145 -2.21 5.67 -6.50
N ILE A 146 -2.33 6.36 -5.37
CA ILE A 146 -3.07 5.94 -4.19
C ILE A 146 -4.08 7.01 -3.75
N ALA A 147 -4.54 7.84 -4.69
CA ALA A 147 -5.63 8.77 -4.49
C ALA A 147 -6.95 8.00 -4.52
N ILE A 148 -7.23 7.31 -3.42
CA ILE A 148 -8.34 6.37 -3.25
C ILE A 148 -9.05 6.66 -1.93
N ASP A 149 -10.29 6.23 -1.80
CA ASP A 149 -11.05 6.44 -0.56
C ASP A 149 -10.84 5.28 0.44
N PRO A 150 -11.42 5.35 1.66
CA PRO A 150 -11.21 4.32 2.68
C PRO A 150 -11.57 2.89 2.25
N LEU A 151 -12.65 2.71 1.48
CA LEU A 151 -13.07 1.38 1.05
C LEU A 151 -12.06 0.80 0.05
N GLU A 152 -11.65 1.61 -0.93
CA GLU A 152 -10.64 1.20 -1.89
C GLU A 152 -9.26 1.02 -1.25
N THR A 153 -8.93 1.78 -0.19
CA THR A 153 -7.72 1.54 0.62
C THR A 153 -7.70 0.14 1.23
N ILE A 154 -8.85 -0.37 1.68
CA ILE A 154 -8.98 -1.73 2.21
C ILE A 154 -8.84 -2.75 1.08
N LEU A 155 -9.62 -2.58 0.01
CA LEU A 155 -9.75 -3.57 -1.07
C LEU A 155 -8.51 -3.64 -1.97
N SER A 156 -7.94 -2.50 -2.36
CA SER A 156 -6.81 -2.41 -3.29
C SER A 156 -5.45 -2.19 -2.61
N GLY A 157 -5.44 -1.78 -1.35
CA GLY A 157 -4.21 -1.57 -0.57
C GLY A 157 -3.95 -2.68 0.44
N LEU A 158 -4.81 -2.77 1.47
CA LEU A 158 -4.59 -3.65 2.61
C LEU A 158 -4.79 -5.13 2.30
N MET A 159 -5.83 -5.49 1.56
CA MET A 159 -6.09 -6.90 1.22
C MET A 159 -4.96 -7.52 0.39
N PRO A 160 -4.47 -6.89 -0.70
CA PRO A 160 -3.31 -7.38 -1.44
C PRO A 160 -2.05 -7.50 -0.58
N PHE A 161 -1.86 -6.63 0.42
CA PHE A 161 -0.74 -6.74 1.36
C PHE A 161 -0.90 -7.95 2.31
N VAL A 162 -2.08 -8.09 2.90
CA VAL A 162 -2.32 -8.96 4.05
C VAL A 162 -2.63 -10.40 3.65
N ILE A 163 -3.43 -10.62 2.60
CA ILE A 163 -3.90 -11.95 2.19
C ILE A 163 -2.74 -12.90 1.83
N PRO A 164 -1.71 -12.48 1.06
CA PRO A 164 -0.56 -13.35 0.76
C PRO A 164 0.11 -13.89 2.03
N LEU A 165 0.16 -13.10 3.11
CA LEU A 165 0.81 -13.50 4.36
C LEU A 165 0.14 -14.72 5.02
N PHE A 166 -1.10 -15.05 4.68
CA PHE A 166 -1.76 -16.26 5.17
C PHE A 166 -1.36 -17.52 4.39
N ILE A 167 -0.82 -17.36 3.18
CA ILE A 167 -0.59 -18.46 2.23
C ILE A 167 0.79 -19.10 2.44
N ALA A 168 1.84 -18.30 2.65
CA ALA A 168 3.22 -18.77 2.76
C ALA A 168 4.06 -17.85 3.66
N PRO A 169 5.22 -18.32 4.17
CA PRO A 169 6.07 -17.51 5.02
C PRO A 169 6.81 -16.41 4.24
N PHE A 170 6.53 -15.15 4.56
CA PHE A 170 7.16 -13.99 3.90
C PHE A 170 7.96 -13.12 4.88
N HIS A 171 9.13 -12.66 4.39
CA HIS A 171 9.97 -11.69 5.10
C HIS A 171 9.32 -10.31 5.05
N LEU A 172 8.80 -9.83 6.18
CA LEU A 172 8.01 -8.62 6.27
C LEU A 172 8.75 -7.35 5.78
N PRO A 173 10.05 -7.14 6.07
CA PRO A 173 10.81 -6.03 5.47
C PRO A 173 10.86 -6.08 3.94
N THR A 174 10.97 -7.28 3.35
CA THR A 174 10.92 -7.45 1.89
C THR A 174 9.52 -7.12 1.35
N VAL A 175 8.47 -7.58 2.02
CA VAL A 175 7.09 -7.24 1.68
C VAL A 175 6.86 -5.72 1.69
N PHE A 176 7.30 -5.01 2.73
CA PHE A 176 7.22 -3.54 2.77
C PHE A 176 7.96 -2.87 1.62
N ALA A 177 9.18 -3.34 1.30
CA ALA A 177 9.95 -2.82 0.19
C ALA A 177 9.25 -3.04 -1.17
N LEU A 178 8.68 -4.23 -1.39
CA LEU A 178 7.95 -4.56 -2.62
C LEU A 178 6.69 -3.68 -2.80
N ASN A 179 5.88 -3.50 -1.74
CA ASN A 179 4.70 -2.63 -1.81
C ASN A 179 5.09 -1.18 -2.02
N GLY A 180 6.14 -0.70 -1.33
CA GLY A 180 6.68 0.64 -1.52
C GLY A 180 7.14 0.88 -2.95
N MET A 181 7.72 -0.13 -3.61
CA MET A 181 8.12 -0.06 -5.02
C MET A 181 6.91 -0.12 -5.98
N ALA A 182 5.93 -0.99 -5.72
CA ALA A 182 4.76 -1.19 -6.57
C ALA A 182 3.90 0.06 -6.75
N MET A 183 3.89 0.95 -5.74
CA MET A 183 3.24 2.28 -5.81
C MET A 183 3.75 3.13 -7.00
N TRP A 184 4.97 2.88 -7.48
CA TRP A 184 5.61 3.67 -8.53
C TRP A 184 5.55 3.01 -9.91
N VAL A 185 5.69 1.69 -9.97
CA VAL A 185 5.82 0.95 -11.25
C VAL A 185 4.50 0.95 -12.04
N SER A 186 3.35 0.99 -11.37
CA SER A 186 2.03 0.86 -12.01
C SER A 186 1.58 2.05 -12.87
N LYS A 187 2.24 3.22 -12.75
CA LYS A 187 1.90 4.42 -13.55
C LYS A 187 3.05 4.89 -14.45
N ALA A 188 4.09 4.05 -14.55
CA ALA A 188 5.28 4.28 -15.34
C ALA A 188 5.07 3.89 -16.82
N ALA A 189 4.12 4.52 -17.53
CA ALA A 189 4.05 4.35 -18.98
C ALA A 189 5.12 5.24 -19.65
N PRO A 190 6.04 4.70 -20.47
CA PRO A 190 6.93 5.53 -21.27
C PRO A 190 6.10 6.43 -22.18
N LEU A 191 6.63 7.61 -22.51
CA LEU A 191 6.08 8.45 -23.58
C LEU A 191 5.88 7.55 -24.79
N ALA A 192 4.65 7.46 -25.31
CA ALA A 192 4.46 6.94 -26.65
C ALA A 192 5.41 7.75 -27.54
N ALA A 193 6.31 7.05 -28.24
CA ALA A 193 7.20 7.68 -29.20
C ALA A 193 6.35 8.50 -30.19
N PRO A 194 6.81 9.70 -30.61
CA PRO A 194 6.07 10.57 -31.51
C PRO A 194 5.70 9.89 -32.83
#